data_AF-A0A7S0MX18-F1
#
_entry.id   AF-A0A7S0MX18-F1
#
_cell.length_a   1.000
_cell.length_b   1.000
_cell.length_c   1.000
_cell.angle_alpha   90.00
_cell.angle_beta   90.00
_cell.angle_gamma   90.00
#
_symmetry.space_group_name_H-M   'P 1'
#
loop_
_entity.id
_entity.type
_entity.pdbx_description
1 polymer ?
#
loop_
_entity_poly.entity_id
_entity_poly.type
_entity_poly.pdbx_seq_one_letter_code
_entity_poly.pdbx_strand_id
1 'polypeptide(L)'
;MQNHQQDAEATVSHPVCLSRNNSSDSPTGPLSPVVSPFTQTANPSPVGPFSPTSSPPPSPAYCPLSPGSCRPLGRTLACPPLKLVESSNSFSFNHSYPIFKRRIFFMVCESGNNAAKAGFISFCTDETFLYYPFCDDFGPLNLGNVYRFCEEFADILSKSHRPLLLYTRDDPRYTNNSAFLLAAFMVLELGLSSEQAWEPFRKLQPSPFIGYHDATFGASDFTVSVLDCLRGLEKASLAGLVRFKTPVEEGGFDIDEYEHYDDPINGDLHVVVPGKFVAFKGPVGDMPSDRLWCDKEQVRMFHPGYYLPTLRGMGVTTMVRLNEQLYDGTLFEEAGLRMEELYFDDCTTPPADVVLRFFQICEDAGDGMIAVHCKAGLGRTGTLIALWLMKTHRFTAREAIGWLRVVRPGSVIGEQQQYLVDMQRKMWEWGALPREKQLELVTRGIAMLTIDAGVPERPPRDPDRLSRTSSAASAASSSAGGASPP
;
A
#
# COMPACT_ATOMS: atom_id res chain seq x y z
N MET A 1 17.18 -4.80 -57.54
CA MET A 1 16.52 -5.85 -56.71
C MET A 1 16.23 -5.21 -55.37
N GLN A 2 14.94 -5.06 -55.04
CA GLN A 2 14.43 -4.60 -53.75
C GLN A 2 13.57 -5.72 -53.15
N ASN A 3 13.32 -5.63 -51.84
CA ASN A 3 12.27 -6.24 -51.01
C ASN A 3 12.88 -6.77 -49.70
N HIS A 4 12.20 -6.74 -48.57
CA HIS A 4 11.17 -5.82 -48.07
C HIS A 4 11.08 -6.13 -46.57
N GLN A 5 11.02 -5.12 -45.72
CA GLN A 5 10.75 -5.28 -44.30
C GLN A 5 9.48 -4.49 -44.00
N GLN A 6 8.48 -5.14 -43.41
CA GLN A 6 7.22 -4.51 -43.03
C GLN A 6 6.91 -4.89 -41.58
N ASP A 7 6.62 -3.87 -40.80
CA ASP A 7 6.14 -3.97 -39.43
C ASP A 7 4.71 -4.52 -39.40
N ALA A 8 4.34 -5.15 -38.29
CA ALA A 8 2.98 -5.58 -38.01
C ALA A 8 2.63 -5.23 -36.56
N GLU A 9 1.96 -4.08 -36.37
CA GLU A 9 1.26 -3.77 -35.13
C GLU A 9 0.09 -4.76 -34.96
N ALA A 10 -0.04 -5.35 -33.77
CA ALA A 10 -1.14 -6.23 -33.42
C ALA A 10 -2.02 -5.58 -32.35
N THR A 11 -3.01 -4.79 -32.78
CA THR A 11 -4.12 -4.35 -31.94
C THR A 11 -4.95 -5.56 -31.50
N VAL A 12 -4.95 -5.86 -30.19
CA VAL A 12 -5.80 -6.90 -29.62
C VAL A 12 -7.04 -6.27 -29.00
N SER A 13 -8.19 -6.49 -29.64
CA SER A 13 -9.50 -6.20 -29.09
C SER A 13 -10.09 -7.45 -28.43
N HIS A 14 -10.45 -7.35 -27.14
CA HIS A 14 -11.16 -8.42 -26.42
C HIS A 14 -12.64 -8.07 -26.19
N PRO A 15 -13.56 -9.05 -26.27
CA PRO A 15 -14.99 -8.77 -26.41
C PRO A 15 -15.77 -8.70 -25.09
N VAL A 16 -16.89 -7.98 -25.20
CA VAL A 16 -17.97 -7.71 -24.24
C VAL A 16 -18.57 -8.97 -23.58
N CYS A 17 -18.85 -8.88 -22.27
CA CYS A 17 -19.67 -9.84 -21.52
C CYS A 17 -21.15 -9.83 -21.95
N LEU A 18 -21.72 -11.01 -22.23
CA LEU A 18 -23.18 -11.24 -22.24
C LEU A 18 -23.53 -12.62 -21.65
N SER A 19 -24.60 -12.66 -20.86
CA SER A 19 -25.08 -13.81 -20.08
C SER A 19 -26.04 -14.74 -20.84
N ARG A 20 -26.11 -16.03 -20.44
CA ARG A 20 -27.37 -16.82 -20.32
C ARG A 20 -27.19 -18.23 -19.73
N ASN A 21 -28.29 -18.75 -19.18
CA ASN A 21 -28.43 -19.97 -18.37
C ASN A 21 -28.47 -21.28 -19.18
N ASN A 22 -28.13 -22.44 -18.56
CA ASN A 22 -29.12 -23.46 -18.14
C ASN A 22 -28.55 -24.69 -17.40
N SER A 23 -29.41 -25.26 -16.54
CA SER A 23 -29.40 -26.56 -15.82
C SER A 23 -28.81 -27.78 -16.55
N SER A 24 -28.27 -28.84 -15.90
CA SER A 24 -29.02 -29.79 -15.05
C SER A 24 -28.18 -30.91 -14.37
N ASP A 25 -28.68 -31.40 -13.23
CA ASP A 25 -28.66 -32.77 -12.66
C ASP A 25 -27.38 -33.55 -12.24
N SER A 26 -27.51 -34.13 -11.04
CA SER A 26 -26.65 -35.12 -10.33
C SER A 26 -27.37 -36.51 -10.32
N PRO A 27 -27.06 -37.53 -9.48
CA PRO A 27 -25.95 -37.77 -8.54
C PRO A 27 -25.36 -39.21 -8.58
N THR A 28 -24.33 -39.52 -7.76
CA THR A 28 -24.26 -40.66 -6.78
C THR A 28 -22.82 -40.90 -6.25
N GLY A 29 -22.65 -41.13 -4.94
CA GLY A 29 -21.43 -41.65 -4.30
C GLY A 29 -21.62 -43.11 -3.86
N PRO A 30 -21.06 -43.60 -2.73
CA PRO A 30 -19.98 -43.06 -1.87
C PRO A 30 -18.90 -44.13 -1.52
N LEU A 31 -17.95 -43.84 -0.61
CA LEU A 31 -17.54 -44.68 0.56
C LEU A 31 -16.25 -44.17 1.25
N SER A 32 -16.12 -44.45 2.56
CA SER A 32 -14.99 -44.13 3.47
C SER A 32 -14.58 -45.44 4.23
N PRO A 33 -13.94 -45.44 5.44
CA PRO A 33 -12.73 -44.76 5.97
C PRO A 33 -11.72 -45.73 6.69
N VAL A 34 -10.50 -45.27 7.02
CA VAL A 34 -9.56 -45.85 8.03
C VAL A 34 -8.66 -44.68 8.55
N VAL A 35 -8.60 -44.21 9.81
CA VAL A 35 -8.33 -44.75 11.17
C VAL A 35 -6.83 -44.91 11.54
N SER A 36 -6.23 -43.84 12.13
CA SER A 36 -5.50 -43.75 13.44
C SER A 36 -4.27 -44.67 13.80
N PRO A 37 -3.49 -44.45 14.91
CA PRO A 37 -3.00 -43.24 15.62
C PRO A 37 -1.49 -43.34 16.07
N PHE A 38 -1.13 -42.77 17.25
CA PHE A 38 0.12 -42.77 18.10
C PHE A 38 0.88 -41.40 18.11
N THR A 39 0.79 -40.50 19.13
CA THR A 39 1.39 -40.46 20.51
C THR A 39 2.93 -40.45 20.56
N GLN A 40 3.67 -39.79 21.48
CA GLN A 40 3.39 -38.86 22.60
C GLN A 40 4.72 -38.21 23.07
N THR A 41 4.66 -37.06 23.74
CA THR A 41 5.56 -36.54 24.82
C THR A 41 7.10 -36.62 24.71
N ALA A 42 7.78 -35.48 24.96
CA ALA A 42 8.63 -35.30 26.16
C ALA A 42 9.06 -33.83 26.35
N ASN A 43 9.04 -33.34 27.59
CA ASN A 43 9.59 -32.05 28.01
C ASN A 43 10.03 -32.17 29.48
N PRO A 44 11.20 -31.66 29.89
CA PRO A 44 11.34 -31.05 31.22
C PRO A 44 12.20 -29.76 31.16
N SER A 45 11.67 -28.59 31.49
CA SER A 45 11.57 -28.01 32.85
C SER A 45 12.74 -27.07 33.22
N PRO A 46 12.52 -26.04 34.09
CA PRO A 46 13.27 -24.78 34.00
C PRO A 46 14.26 -24.53 35.16
N VAL A 47 15.11 -23.50 35.01
CA VAL A 47 15.93 -22.91 36.09
C VAL A 47 15.60 -21.42 36.24
N GLY A 48 15.47 -20.97 37.48
CA GLY A 48 14.91 -19.66 37.86
C GLY A 48 15.89 -18.46 37.84
N PRO A 49 15.42 -17.28 38.31
CA PRO A 49 15.99 -15.98 37.94
C PRO A 49 17.02 -15.42 38.94
N PHE A 50 17.85 -14.50 38.45
CA PHE A 50 18.63 -13.59 39.29
C PHE A 50 18.51 -12.14 38.80
N SER A 51 18.13 -11.26 39.72
CA SER A 51 18.28 -9.79 39.70
C SER A 51 18.58 -9.38 41.14
N PRO A 52 19.40 -8.33 41.39
CA PRO A 52 18.76 -7.09 41.83
C PRO A 52 19.48 -5.76 41.45
N THR A 53 18.66 -4.77 41.09
CA THR A 53 18.73 -3.33 41.47
C THR A 53 20.06 -2.55 41.55
N SER A 54 20.14 -1.37 40.91
CA SER A 54 20.20 -0.06 41.62
C SER A 54 20.36 1.17 40.69
N SER A 55 19.63 2.25 41.00
CA SER A 55 19.82 3.65 40.53
C SER A 55 18.81 4.57 41.27
N PRO A 56 18.83 5.92 41.15
CA PRO A 56 19.92 6.91 40.93
C PRO A 56 20.13 7.69 42.26
N PRO A 57 19.99 9.04 42.44
CA PRO A 57 20.44 10.28 41.73
C PRO A 57 21.37 11.12 42.69
N PRO A 58 21.43 12.49 42.74
CA PRO A 58 21.13 13.57 41.77
C PRO A 58 22.26 14.62 41.55
N SER A 59 22.02 15.56 40.63
CA SER A 59 22.85 16.76 40.36
C SER A 59 22.72 17.88 41.42
N PRO A 60 23.71 18.79 41.55
CA PRO A 60 23.55 20.07 42.23
C PRO A 60 23.07 21.18 41.28
N ALA A 61 22.41 22.19 41.84
CA ALA A 61 21.69 23.25 41.11
C ALA A 61 22.35 24.65 41.26
N TYR A 62 22.01 25.55 40.32
CA TYR A 62 21.83 27.01 40.45
C TYR A 62 22.65 27.84 41.46
N CYS A 63 23.18 28.98 40.98
CA CYS A 63 22.78 30.28 41.54
C CYS A 63 23.01 31.46 40.55
N PRO A 64 22.18 32.54 40.58
CA PRO A 64 22.22 33.63 39.59
C PRO A 64 22.86 34.92 40.12
N LEU A 65 23.23 35.83 39.20
CA LEU A 65 23.46 37.25 39.53
C LEU A 65 22.83 38.18 38.48
N SER A 66 22.17 39.21 39.00
CA SER A 66 21.50 40.29 38.25
C SER A 66 22.30 41.62 38.41
N PRO A 67 21.80 42.83 38.11
CA PRO A 67 22.05 43.41 36.79
C PRO A 67 22.67 44.82 36.80
N GLY A 68 23.40 45.14 35.71
CA GLY A 68 23.39 46.48 35.11
C GLY A 68 24.46 47.50 35.54
N SER A 69 25.18 48.03 34.55
CA SER A 69 25.45 49.47 34.44
C SER A 69 25.88 49.86 33.02
N CYS A 70 25.25 50.90 32.46
CA CYS A 70 25.78 51.98 31.60
C CYS A 70 27.15 51.79 30.87
N ARG A 71 27.35 52.21 29.60
CA ARG A 71 26.69 53.26 28.78
C ARG A 71 27.01 53.05 27.27
N PRO A 72 26.28 53.70 26.33
CA PRO A 72 26.46 53.50 24.89
C PRO A 72 27.44 54.49 24.26
N LEU A 73 28.07 54.12 23.14
CA LEU A 73 28.63 55.06 22.13
C LEU A 73 29.00 54.35 20.82
N GLY A 74 28.39 54.77 19.71
CA GLY A 74 29.04 54.78 18.39
C GLY A 74 28.74 53.63 17.40
N ARG A 75 28.09 54.02 16.29
CA ARG A 75 28.08 53.35 14.96
C ARG A 75 27.39 51.98 14.85
N THR A 76 26.08 52.04 14.61
CA THR A 76 25.33 50.99 13.90
C THR A 76 25.81 50.90 12.45
N LEU A 77 26.84 50.11 12.19
CA LEU A 77 26.93 49.41 10.90
C LEU A 77 25.84 48.34 10.94
N ALA A 78 24.75 48.56 10.22
CA ALA A 78 23.73 47.53 10.07
C ALA A 78 24.38 46.32 9.40
N CYS A 79 24.49 45.19 10.12
CA CYS A 79 24.68 43.91 9.45
C CYS A 79 23.56 43.78 8.43
N PRO A 80 23.87 43.49 7.15
CA PRO A 80 22.81 43.08 6.24
C PRO A 80 22.12 41.87 6.87
N PRO A 81 20.77 41.79 6.84
CA PRO A 81 20.10 40.59 7.32
C PRO A 81 20.70 39.40 6.57
N LEU A 82 20.97 38.31 7.30
CA LEU A 82 21.38 37.05 6.70
C LEU A 82 20.32 36.70 5.64
N LYS A 83 20.66 36.89 4.36
CA LYS A 83 19.87 36.32 3.29
C LYS A 83 19.93 34.83 3.50
N LEU A 84 18.78 34.25 3.85
CA LEU A 84 18.48 32.86 3.55
C LEU A 84 18.62 32.71 2.04
N VAL A 85 19.82 32.37 1.61
CA VAL A 85 20.04 31.78 0.30
C VAL A 85 19.52 30.37 0.44
N GLU A 86 18.22 30.20 0.22
CA GLU A 86 17.64 28.92 -0.13
C GLU A 86 18.33 28.48 -1.41
N SER A 87 19.38 27.68 -1.27
CA SER A 87 20.06 27.05 -2.39
C SER A 87 19.16 25.93 -2.91
N SER A 88 18.14 26.31 -3.67
CA SER A 88 17.46 25.38 -4.58
C SER A 88 18.51 24.87 -5.54
N ASN A 89 18.95 23.63 -5.33
CA ASN A 89 19.82 22.96 -6.28
C ASN A 89 18.98 22.69 -7.52
N SER A 90 19.27 23.38 -8.61
CA SER A 90 18.67 23.07 -9.90
C SER A 90 18.90 21.58 -10.21
N PHE A 91 17.81 20.84 -10.36
CA PHE A 91 17.86 19.45 -10.77
C PHE A 91 18.52 19.37 -12.16
N SER A 92 19.43 18.41 -12.31
CA SER A 92 20.18 18.19 -13.54
C SER A 92 20.58 16.71 -13.62
N PHE A 93 20.43 16.13 -14.80
CA PHE A 93 20.81 14.75 -15.05
C PHE A 93 22.30 14.51 -14.85
N ASN A 94 22.67 13.29 -14.48
CA ASN A 94 24.04 12.85 -14.23
C ASN A 94 24.74 13.58 -13.04
N HIS A 95 24.01 14.45 -12.32
CA HIS A 95 24.46 15.05 -11.07
C HIS A 95 24.19 14.11 -9.89
N SER A 96 25.20 13.93 -9.03
CA SER A 96 25.13 13.04 -7.87
C SER A 96 24.85 13.85 -6.60
N TYR A 97 23.60 13.79 -6.14
CA TYR A 97 23.09 14.55 -5.00
C TYR A 97 23.39 13.84 -3.67
N PRO A 98 23.97 14.52 -2.66
CA PRO A 98 24.20 13.93 -1.34
C PRO A 98 22.88 13.76 -0.59
N ILE A 99 22.54 12.53 -0.24
CA ILE A 99 21.31 12.20 0.51
C ILE A 99 21.60 12.10 2.01
N PHE A 100 22.57 11.27 2.41
CA PHE A 100 22.86 11.03 3.83
C PHE A 100 24.36 11.05 4.14
N LYS A 101 24.74 11.87 5.14
CA LYS A 101 26.09 11.99 5.73
C LYS A 101 27.27 12.05 4.74
N ARG A 102 27.04 12.50 3.49
CA ARG A 102 28.01 12.41 2.36
C ARG A 102 28.58 11.00 2.14
N ARG A 103 27.82 9.96 2.54
CA ARG A 103 28.11 8.53 2.34
C ARG A 103 27.15 7.89 1.35
N ILE A 104 25.92 8.41 1.25
CA ILE A 104 24.87 7.95 0.35
C ILE A 104 24.50 9.11 -0.58
N PHE A 105 24.41 8.80 -1.88
CA PHE A 105 24.08 9.73 -2.95
C PHE A 105 23.02 9.15 -3.88
N PHE A 106 22.28 10.03 -4.54
CA PHE A 106 21.26 9.69 -5.55
C PHE A 106 21.54 10.43 -6.86
N MET A 107 21.23 9.82 -8.01
CA MET A 107 21.47 10.40 -9.33
C MET A 107 20.44 9.90 -10.34
N VAL A 108 19.81 10.80 -11.09
CA VAL A 108 19.01 10.44 -12.27
C VAL A 108 19.91 10.56 -13.50
N CYS A 109 19.95 9.50 -14.30
CA CYS A 109 20.81 9.39 -15.47
C CYS A 109 20.03 9.64 -16.75
N GLU A 110 20.59 10.50 -17.61
CA GLU A 110 20.08 10.71 -18.95
C GLU A 110 20.18 9.41 -19.78
N SER A 111 19.19 9.16 -20.63
CA SER A 111 19.08 7.93 -21.41
C SER A 111 20.35 7.65 -22.23
N GLY A 112 20.88 6.43 -22.10
CA GLY A 112 22.07 5.96 -22.83
C GLY A 112 23.42 6.14 -22.10
N ASN A 113 23.44 6.67 -20.88
CA ASN A 113 24.70 6.89 -20.13
C ASN A 113 24.97 5.81 -19.08
N ASN A 114 26.13 5.15 -19.13
CA ASN A 114 26.54 4.13 -18.15
C ASN A 114 27.03 4.79 -16.84
N ALA A 115 26.20 4.73 -15.78
CA ALA A 115 26.35 5.53 -14.57
C ALA A 115 27.44 5.09 -13.56
N ALA A 116 28.44 4.32 -13.99
CA ALA A 116 29.56 3.90 -13.15
C ALA A 116 30.48 5.11 -12.88
N LYS A 117 30.29 5.79 -11.74
CA LYS A 117 30.97 7.05 -11.42
C LYS A 117 32.23 6.79 -10.61
N ALA A 118 33.39 7.20 -11.13
CA ALA A 118 34.68 7.01 -10.46
C ALA A 118 34.66 7.51 -9.01
N GLY A 119 35.19 6.69 -8.08
CA GLY A 119 35.18 6.94 -6.64
C GLY A 119 33.97 6.35 -5.89
N PHE A 120 32.81 6.25 -6.53
CA PHE A 120 31.59 5.69 -5.93
C PHE A 120 31.53 4.17 -6.06
N ILE A 121 30.75 3.52 -5.20
CA ILE A 121 30.15 2.23 -5.53
C ILE A 121 28.76 2.56 -6.09
N SER A 122 28.59 2.44 -7.40
CA SER A 122 27.33 2.69 -8.10
C SER A 122 26.48 1.42 -8.15
N PHE A 123 25.17 1.55 -7.95
CA PHE A 123 24.18 0.50 -8.08
C PHE A 123 22.88 1.10 -8.62
N CYS A 124 22.08 0.27 -9.31
CA CYS A 124 20.84 0.64 -9.96
C CYS A 124 19.78 -0.38 -9.59
N THR A 125 18.57 0.08 -9.30
CA THR A 125 17.45 -0.77 -8.87
C THR A 125 16.45 -1.03 -9.99
N ASP A 126 16.51 -0.30 -11.11
CA ASP A 126 15.53 -0.30 -12.21
C ASP A 126 15.25 -1.68 -12.85
N GLU A 127 16.20 -2.62 -12.76
CA GLU A 127 16.10 -3.97 -13.34
C GLU A 127 16.20 -5.08 -12.27
N THR A 128 16.31 -4.70 -10.99
CA THR A 128 16.42 -5.61 -9.84
C THR A 128 15.13 -5.67 -9.04
N PHE A 129 14.52 -4.50 -8.78
CA PHE A 129 13.26 -4.39 -8.04
C PHE A 129 12.19 -3.87 -8.99
N LEU A 130 11.49 -4.81 -9.64
CA LEU A 130 10.45 -4.53 -10.61
C LEU A 130 9.09 -4.40 -9.92
N TYR A 131 8.33 -3.37 -10.30
CA TYR A 131 6.91 -3.29 -10.00
C TYR A 131 6.12 -3.95 -11.12
N TYR A 132 5.19 -4.84 -10.77
CA TYR A 132 4.30 -5.49 -11.74
C TYR A 132 2.95 -4.75 -11.76
N PRO A 133 2.67 -3.96 -12.82
CA PRO A 133 1.50 -3.10 -12.88
C PRO A 133 0.21 -3.90 -13.13
N PHE A 134 -0.90 -3.47 -12.52
CA PHE A 134 -2.23 -3.95 -12.87
C PHE A 134 -2.83 -3.16 -14.05
N CYS A 135 -2.59 -1.84 -14.07
CA CYS A 135 -3.02 -0.87 -15.08
C CYS A 135 -1.88 0.14 -15.34
N ASP A 136 -2.12 1.44 -15.12
CA ASP A 136 -1.10 2.50 -15.21
C ASP A 136 -0.38 2.76 -13.86
N ASP A 137 -0.72 2.00 -12.82
CA ASP A 137 -0.01 2.04 -11.53
C ASP A 137 1.43 1.53 -11.68
N PHE A 138 2.39 2.22 -11.07
CA PHE A 138 3.82 1.93 -11.22
C PHE A 138 4.57 1.79 -9.89
N GLY A 139 3.86 1.83 -8.77
CA GLY A 139 4.45 1.78 -7.43
C GLY A 139 3.48 2.21 -6.32
N PRO A 140 3.96 2.31 -5.07
CA PRO A 140 5.33 2.03 -4.63
C PRO A 140 5.71 0.55 -4.77
N LEU A 141 7.02 0.27 -4.76
CA LEU A 141 7.52 -1.11 -4.65
C LEU A 141 7.06 -1.77 -3.34
N ASN A 142 6.94 -3.10 -3.37
CA ASN A 142 6.28 -3.86 -2.32
C ASN A 142 7.19 -4.11 -1.10
N LEU A 143 6.64 -4.62 0.00
CA LEU A 143 7.35 -4.75 1.27
C LEU A 143 8.52 -5.75 1.18
N GLY A 144 8.39 -6.79 0.36
CA GLY A 144 9.48 -7.71 0.03
C GLY A 144 10.64 -7.00 -0.68
N ASN A 145 10.37 -6.16 -1.67
CA ASN A 145 11.40 -5.34 -2.31
C ASN A 145 12.07 -4.38 -1.32
N VAL A 146 11.29 -3.75 -0.43
CA VAL A 146 11.81 -2.86 0.61
C VAL A 146 12.72 -3.63 1.58
N TYR A 147 12.34 -4.85 1.99
CA TYR A 147 13.14 -5.72 2.85
C TYR A 147 14.47 -6.12 2.19
N ARG A 148 14.41 -6.74 0.99
CA ARG A 148 15.59 -7.19 0.23
C ARG A 148 16.56 -6.02 -0.04
N PHE A 149 16.05 -4.85 -0.41
CA PHE A 149 16.86 -3.64 -0.55
C PHE A 149 17.50 -3.20 0.78
N CYS A 150 16.77 -3.26 1.89
CA CYS A 150 17.31 -2.89 3.20
C CYS A 150 18.46 -3.81 3.63
N GLU A 151 18.33 -5.13 3.45
CA GLU A 151 19.38 -6.10 3.75
C GLU A 151 20.65 -5.85 2.92
N GLU A 152 20.52 -5.85 1.59
CA GLU A 152 21.66 -5.71 0.68
C GLU A 152 22.35 -4.35 0.86
N PHE A 153 21.56 -3.28 1.00
CA PHE A 153 22.11 -1.94 1.12
C PHE A 153 22.74 -1.68 2.50
N ALA A 154 22.20 -2.25 3.58
CA ALA A 154 22.84 -2.22 4.90
C ALA A 154 24.18 -2.96 4.88
N ASP A 155 24.23 -4.15 4.27
CA ASP A 155 25.43 -4.96 4.19
C ASP A 155 26.57 -4.22 3.46
N ILE A 156 26.30 -3.68 2.27
CA ILE A 156 27.27 -2.90 1.48
C ILE A 156 27.71 -1.63 2.24
N LEU A 157 26.78 -0.92 2.91
CA LEU A 157 27.08 0.29 3.68
C LEU A 157 27.98 0.01 4.90
N SER A 158 27.85 -1.18 5.50
CA SER A 158 28.67 -1.62 6.64
C SER A 158 30.07 -2.06 6.22
N LYS A 159 30.21 -2.81 5.11
CA LYS A 159 31.47 -3.40 4.63
C LYS A 159 32.38 -2.41 3.91
N SER A 160 31.84 -1.29 3.41
CA SER A 160 32.59 -0.31 2.63
C SER A 160 32.61 1.07 3.28
N HIS A 161 33.76 1.75 3.23
CA HIS A 161 33.88 3.17 3.56
C HIS A 161 33.69 4.11 2.36
N ARG A 162 33.61 3.57 1.12
CA ARG A 162 33.41 4.39 -0.08
C ARG A 162 31.99 5.02 -0.08
N PRO A 163 31.81 6.16 -0.76
CA PRO A 163 30.49 6.68 -1.06
C PRO A 163 29.68 5.70 -1.92
N LEU A 164 28.43 5.48 -1.54
CA LEU A 164 27.44 4.70 -2.28
C LEU A 164 26.60 5.65 -3.14
N LEU A 165 26.34 5.28 -4.40
CA LEU A 165 25.55 6.04 -5.36
C LEU A 165 24.43 5.16 -5.93
N LEU A 166 23.20 5.39 -5.47
CA LEU A 166 22.01 4.87 -6.14
C LEU A 166 21.78 5.72 -7.39
N TYR A 167 21.70 5.07 -8.55
CA TYR A 167 21.27 5.74 -9.78
C TYR A 167 20.05 5.05 -10.40
N THR A 168 19.32 5.82 -11.18
CA THR A 168 18.10 5.45 -11.90
C THR A 168 18.16 6.04 -13.30
N ARG A 169 17.51 5.42 -14.28
CA ARG A 169 17.26 6.06 -15.59
C ARG A 169 16.29 7.24 -15.45
N ASP A 170 16.30 8.14 -16.43
CA ASP A 170 15.30 9.21 -16.62
C ASP A 170 13.94 8.64 -17.03
N ASP A 171 13.30 7.99 -16.06
CA ASP A 171 11.92 7.53 -16.11
C ASP A 171 11.31 7.80 -14.72
N PRO A 172 10.17 8.51 -14.62
CA PRO A 172 9.53 8.79 -13.34
C PRO A 172 9.20 7.53 -12.53
N ARG A 173 8.95 6.39 -13.19
CA ARG A 173 8.61 5.12 -12.53
C ARG A 173 9.80 4.57 -11.74
N TYR A 174 10.96 4.45 -12.39
CA TYR A 174 12.20 4.03 -11.74
C TYR A 174 12.69 5.09 -10.74
N THR A 175 12.54 6.37 -11.07
CA THR A 175 13.02 7.49 -10.23
C THR A 175 12.25 7.58 -8.91
N ASN A 176 10.91 7.49 -8.95
CA ASN A 176 10.07 7.41 -7.75
C ASN A 176 10.44 6.20 -6.88
N ASN A 177 10.47 5.01 -7.48
CA ASN A 177 10.65 3.77 -6.75
C ASN A 177 12.05 3.64 -6.12
N SER A 178 13.09 4.06 -6.85
CA SER A 178 14.47 4.08 -6.34
C SER A 178 14.63 5.09 -5.18
N ALA A 179 14.01 6.26 -5.28
CA ALA A 179 13.99 7.23 -4.18
C ALA A 179 13.16 6.75 -2.97
N PHE A 180 12.04 6.05 -3.23
CA PHE A 180 11.23 5.41 -2.19
C PHE A 180 12.02 4.34 -1.43
N LEU A 181 12.66 3.38 -2.12
CA LEU A 181 13.50 2.34 -1.49
C LEU A 181 14.59 2.95 -0.60
N LEU A 182 15.32 3.95 -1.12
CA LEU A 182 16.40 4.59 -0.38
C LEU A 182 15.90 5.39 0.84
N ALA A 183 14.75 6.04 0.72
CA ALA A 183 14.14 6.74 1.84
C ALA A 183 13.51 5.77 2.87
N ALA A 184 12.91 4.66 2.43
CA ALA A 184 12.38 3.60 3.28
C ALA A 184 13.49 2.94 4.11
N PHE A 185 14.64 2.67 3.49
CA PHE A 185 15.87 2.27 4.19
C PHE A 185 16.28 3.30 5.25
N MET A 186 16.30 4.60 4.92
CA MET A 186 16.64 5.62 5.93
C MET A 186 15.67 5.66 7.11
N VAL A 187 14.38 5.36 6.89
CA VAL A 187 13.39 5.25 7.97
C VAL A 187 13.62 3.99 8.82
N LEU A 188 13.61 2.81 8.19
CA LEU A 188 13.63 1.52 8.89
C LEU A 188 15.00 1.14 9.45
N GLU A 189 16.07 1.35 8.68
CA GLU A 189 17.42 0.90 9.05
C GLU A 189 18.20 1.94 9.85
N LEU A 190 18.04 3.22 9.52
CA LEU A 190 18.81 4.32 10.11
C LEU A 190 18.02 5.14 11.15
N GLY A 191 16.72 4.89 11.32
CA GLY A 191 15.87 5.52 12.33
C GLY A 191 15.59 7.01 12.09
N LEU A 192 15.61 7.47 10.84
CA LEU A 192 15.15 8.81 10.48
C LEU A 192 13.62 8.85 10.46
N SER A 193 13.01 10.01 10.72
CA SER A 193 11.60 10.19 10.36
C SER A 193 11.42 10.26 8.84
N SER A 194 10.23 9.95 8.34
CA SER A 194 9.87 10.05 6.92
C SER A 194 10.19 11.44 6.34
N GLU A 195 9.96 12.49 7.14
CA GLU A 195 10.31 13.87 6.80
C GLU A 195 11.81 14.08 6.63
N GLN A 196 12.63 13.57 7.55
CA GLN A 196 14.10 13.70 7.48
C GLN A 196 14.69 12.87 6.32
N ALA A 197 14.12 11.69 6.05
CA ALA A 197 14.49 10.84 4.94
C ALA A 197 14.13 11.46 3.57
N TRP A 198 12.99 12.15 3.46
CA TRP A 198 12.53 12.76 2.21
C TRP A 198 13.10 14.16 1.93
N GLU A 199 13.52 14.89 2.96
CA GLU A 199 14.01 16.26 2.86
C GLU A 199 15.16 16.51 1.85
N PRO A 200 16.12 15.60 1.63
CA PRO A 200 17.12 15.76 0.57
C PRO A 200 16.51 15.74 -0.85
N PHE A 201 15.48 14.93 -1.07
CA PHE A 201 14.83 14.76 -2.37
C PHE A 201 13.96 15.96 -2.76
N ARG A 202 13.32 16.63 -1.79
CA ARG A 202 12.57 17.89 -2.02
C ARG A 202 13.41 19.00 -2.66
N LYS A 203 14.74 18.97 -2.47
CA LYS A 203 15.67 20.01 -2.92
C LYS A 203 16.06 19.87 -4.38
N LEU A 204 15.61 18.80 -5.05
CA LEU A 204 15.73 18.61 -6.49
C LEU A 204 14.61 19.43 -7.16
N GLN A 205 14.96 20.53 -7.83
CA GLN A 205 13.98 21.44 -8.44
C GLN A 205 14.30 21.74 -9.91
N PRO A 206 13.37 21.51 -10.88
CA PRO A 206 12.02 20.97 -10.70
C PRO A 206 12.03 19.54 -10.13
N SER A 207 10.97 19.17 -9.42
CA SER A 207 10.82 17.82 -8.86
C SER A 207 10.79 16.78 -9.99
N PRO A 208 11.68 15.79 -10.02
CA PRO A 208 11.56 14.65 -10.92
C PRO A 208 10.52 13.63 -10.44
N PHE A 209 10.00 13.79 -9.22
CA PHE A 209 9.05 12.87 -8.60
C PHE A 209 7.60 13.27 -8.91
N ILE A 210 6.83 12.28 -9.35
CA ILE A 210 5.38 12.36 -9.56
C ILE A 210 4.62 11.63 -8.43
N GLY A 211 3.29 11.65 -8.47
CA GLY A 211 2.47 10.87 -7.54
C GLY A 211 2.19 9.45 -8.05
N TYR A 212 2.01 8.49 -7.14
CA TYR A 212 1.53 7.15 -7.48
C TYR A 212 0.02 7.15 -7.70
N HIS A 213 -0.43 6.61 -8.83
CA HIS A 213 -1.85 6.41 -9.16
C HIS A 213 -2.34 5.04 -8.64
N ASP A 214 -3.64 4.77 -8.78
CA ASP A 214 -4.26 3.49 -8.41
C ASP A 214 -4.36 2.49 -9.58
N ALA A 215 -4.62 1.22 -9.23
CA ALA A 215 -4.75 0.10 -10.15
C ALA A 215 -6.11 0.09 -10.90
N THR A 216 -6.44 1.17 -11.61
CA THR A 216 -7.61 1.25 -12.48
C THR A 216 -7.26 1.71 -13.89
N PHE A 217 -8.05 1.27 -14.87
CA PHE A 217 -7.94 1.69 -16.28
C PHE A 217 -8.43 3.12 -16.55
N GLY A 218 -8.91 3.83 -15.53
CA GLY A 218 -9.49 5.17 -15.65
C GLY A 218 -8.50 6.25 -15.25
N ALA A 219 -8.59 7.42 -15.88
CA ALA A 219 -7.85 8.59 -15.42
C ALA A 219 -8.25 8.94 -13.97
N SER A 220 -7.26 8.98 -13.09
CA SER A 220 -7.43 9.19 -11.66
C SER A 220 -6.60 10.39 -11.20
N ASP A 221 -7.27 11.50 -10.88
CA ASP A 221 -6.65 12.72 -10.36
C ASP A 221 -6.11 12.55 -8.93
N PHE A 222 -6.44 11.44 -8.26
CA PHE A 222 -5.95 11.14 -6.93
C PHE A 222 -4.57 10.49 -7.01
N THR A 223 -3.61 11.04 -6.26
CA THR A 223 -2.26 10.48 -6.17
C THR A 223 -1.78 10.34 -4.73
N VAL A 224 -0.97 9.32 -4.46
CA VAL A 224 -0.24 9.14 -3.20
C VAL A 224 1.21 9.50 -3.44
N SER A 225 1.78 10.42 -2.65
CA SER A 225 3.18 10.79 -2.84
C SER A 225 4.13 9.78 -2.20
N VAL A 226 5.39 9.74 -2.64
CA VAL A 226 6.44 8.93 -1.99
C VAL A 226 6.50 9.21 -0.48
N LEU A 227 6.33 10.47 -0.08
CA LEU A 227 6.30 10.88 1.33
C LEU A 227 5.09 10.29 2.09
N ASP A 228 3.92 10.17 1.47
CA ASP A 228 2.75 9.57 2.13
C ASP A 228 2.97 8.07 2.37
N CYS A 229 3.59 7.37 1.41
CA CYS A 229 4.04 5.99 1.60
C CYS A 229 5.07 5.86 2.74
N LEU A 230 6.06 6.76 2.79
CA LEU A 230 7.08 6.78 3.86
C LEU A 230 6.48 7.08 5.24
N ARG A 231 5.52 8.00 5.35
CA ARG A 231 4.79 8.29 6.60
C ARG A 231 3.93 7.10 7.04
N GLY A 232 3.30 6.41 6.09
CA GLY A 232 2.59 5.16 6.36
C GLY A 232 3.52 4.08 6.90
N LEU A 233 4.68 3.89 6.27
CA LEU A 233 5.71 2.94 6.69
C LEU A 233 6.31 3.29 8.07
N GLU A 234 6.60 4.57 8.33
CA GLU A 234 7.05 5.07 9.64
C GLU A 234 6.00 4.77 10.73
N LYS A 235 4.72 5.08 10.49
CA LYS A 235 3.64 4.77 11.44
C LYS A 235 3.45 3.27 11.64
N ALA A 236 3.57 2.47 10.59
CA ALA A 236 3.50 1.01 10.70
C ALA A 236 4.64 0.46 11.56
N SER A 237 5.87 0.95 11.36
CA SER A 237 7.03 0.59 12.18
C SER A 237 6.86 1.01 13.65
N LEU A 238 6.43 2.24 13.91
CA LEU A 238 6.16 2.75 15.27
C LEU A 238 5.00 2.01 15.97
N ALA A 239 4.01 1.55 15.21
CA ALA A 239 2.92 0.70 15.71
C ALA A 239 3.33 -0.78 15.84
N GLY A 240 4.56 -1.15 15.44
CA GLY A 240 5.08 -2.51 15.50
C GLY A 240 4.49 -3.47 14.46
N LEU A 241 3.88 -2.95 13.39
CA LEU A 241 3.27 -3.69 12.27
C LEU A 241 4.30 -4.15 11.22
N VAL A 242 5.54 -3.67 11.28
CA VAL A 242 6.68 -4.13 10.47
C VAL A 242 7.96 -4.10 11.29
N ARG A 243 8.71 -5.22 11.27
CA ARG A 243 9.93 -5.41 12.06
C ARG A 243 10.95 -6.27 11.31
N PHE A 244 11.84 -5.64 10.56
CA PHE A 244 12.86 -6.35 9.76
C PHE A 244 14.01 -6.92 10.60
N LYS A 245 14.26 -6.38 11.81
CA LYS A 245 15.36 -6.78 12.70
C LYS A 245 14.94 -7.74 13.82
N THR A 246 13.66 -8.11 13.84
CA THR A 246 13.10 -9.07 14.81
C THR A 246 13.08 -10.45 14.15
N PRO A 247 13.47 -11.54 14.84
CA PRO A 247 13.31 -12.90 14.32
C PRO A 247 11.85 -13.21 14.01
N VAL A 248 11.59 -14.07 13.01
CA VAL A 248 10.22 -14.43 12.59
C VAL A 248 9.42 -15.02 13.76
N GLU A 249 10.05 -15.87 14.56
CA GLU A 249 9.49 -16.49 15.75
C GLU A 249 9.11 -15.49 16.88
N GLU A 250 9.62 -14.25 16.82
CA GLU A 250 9.28 -13.15 17.73
C GLU A 250 8.30 -12.13 17.11
N GLY A 251 7.69 -12.46 15.97
CA GLY A 251 6.82 -11.54 15.20
C GLY A 251 7.61 -10.59 14.30
N GLY A 252 8.75 -11.06 13.77
CA GLY A 252 9.49 -10.44 12.68
C GLY A 252 8.75 -10.52 11.34
N PHE A 253 9.28 -9.82 10.35
CA PHE A 253 8.80 -9.94 8.97
C PHE A 253 9.38 -11.20 8.31
N ASP A 254 8.52 -12.13 7.91
CA ASP A 254 8.90 -13.32 7.15
C ASP A 254 8.87 -13.01 5.64
N ILE A 255 10.07 -12.89 5.06
CA ILE A 255 10.25 -12.60 3.63
C ILE A 255 9.88 -13.79 2.75
N ASP A 256 10.09 -15.03 3.22
CA ASP A 256 9.84 -16.23 2.43
C ASP A 256 8.33 -16.54 2.42
N GLU A 257 7.61 -16.29 3.52
CA GLU A 257 6.14 -16.29 3.54
C GLU A 257 5.58 -15.20 2.61
N TYR A 258 6.13 -13.98 2.69
CA TYR A 258 5.69 -12.85 1.88
C TYR A 258 5.85 -13.11 0.38
N GLU A 259 7.06 -13.45 -0.08
CA GLU A 259 7.35 -13.73 -1.49
C GLU A 259 6.60 -14.98 -1.99
N HIS A 260 6.33 -15.96 -1.12
CA HIS A 260 5.51 -17.11 -1.50
C HIS A 260 4.07 -16.71 -1.84
N TYR A 261 3.41 -15.89 -1.03
CA TYR A 261 2.00 -15.53 -1.23
C TYR A 261 1.75 -14.26 -2.08
N ASP A 262 2.77 -13.44 -2.32
CA ASP A 262 2.77 -12.36 -3.34
C ASP A 262 2.66 -12.93 -4.76
N ASP A 263 3.19 -14.13 -4.99
CA ASP A 263 3.03 -14.86 -6.25
C ASP A 263 1.55 -15.24 -6.49
N PRO A 264 0.91 -14.76 -7.57
CA PRO A 264 -0.47 -15.09 -7.90
C PRO A 264 -0.76 -16.58 -8.09
N ILE A 265 0.25 -17.44 -8.31
CA ILE A 265 0.05 -18.89 -8.42
C ILE A 265 -0.13 -19.61 -7.07
N ASN A 266 0.18 -18.95 -5.94
CA ASN A 266 0.24 -19.52 -4.59
C ASN A 266 -0.81 -18.98 -3.60
N GLY A 267 -1.71 -18.10 -4.05
CA GLY A 267 -2.87 -17.67 -3.26
C GLY A 267 -3.19 -16.19 -3.33
N ASP A 268 -2.26 -15.34 -3.78
CA ASP A 268 -2.45 -13.88 -3.85
C ASP A 268 -2.98 -13.33 -2.50
N LEU A 269 -2.14 -13.43 -1.47
CA LEU A 269 -2.50 -13.27 -0.05
C LEU A 269 -1.41 -12.51 0.70
N HIS A 270 -1.81 -11.59 1.59
CA HIS A 270 -0.87 -10.83 2.42
C HIS A 270 -1.39 -10.61 3.85
N VAL A 271 -0.52 -10.78 4.84
CA VAL A 271 -0.76 -10.32 6.22
C VAL A 271 -0.55 -8.79 6.27
N VAL A 272 -1.63 -8.03 6.06
CA VAL A 272 -1.58 -6.57 5.93
C VAL A 272 -1.54 -5.81 7.27
N VAL A 273 -1.95 -6.47 8.35
CA VAL A 273 -1.78 -6.02 9.74
C VAL A 273 -1.46 -7.25 10.59
N PRO A 274 -0.18 -7.48 10.97
CA PRO A 274 0.18 -8.60 11.84
C PRO A 274 -0.63 -8.60 13.14
N GLY A 275 -1.16 -9.76 13.51
CA GLY A 275 -2.05 -9.90 14.67
C GLY A 275 -3.46 -9.31 14.48
N LYS A 276 -3.86 -8.83 13.28
CA LYS A 276 -5.28 -8.55 13.00
C LYS A 276 -5.84 -8.94 11.64
N PHE A 277 -5.15 -8.71 10.52
CA PHE A 277 -5.75 -8.85 9.19
C PHE A 277 -4.89 -9.59 8.17
N VAL A 278 -5.55 -10.49 7.44
CA VAL A 278 -5.10 -11.07 6.17
C VAL A 278 -5.98 -10.51 5.05
N ALA A 279 -5.39 -10.04 3.95
CA ALA A 279 -6.08 -9.60 2.75
C ALA A 279 -5.69 -10.49 1.57
N PHE A 280 -6.67 -11.05 0.88
CA PHE A 280 -6.42 -12.07 -0.14
C PHE A 280 -7.47 -12.09 -1.26
N LYS A 281 -7.14 -12.80 -2.35
CA LYS A 281 -8.03 -13.02 -3.49
C LYS A 281 -9.17 -13.98 -3.17
N GLY A 282 -10.39 -13.62 -3.56
CA GLY A 282 -11.59 -14.41 -3.27
C GLY A 282 -11.54 -15.81 -3.89
N PRO A 283 -11.84 -16.88 -3.11
CA PRO A 283 -11.94 -18.23 -3.65
C PRO A 283 -13.18 -18.41 -4.52
N VAL A 284 -13.19 -19.49 -5.30
CA VAL A 284 -14.32 -19.91 -6.14
C VAL A 284 -14.65 -21.40 -5.92
N GLY A 285 -15.94 -21.72 -5.86
CA GLY A 285 -16.44 -23.09 -5.68
C GLY A 285 -16.71 -23.81 -7.00
N ASP A 286 -16.98 -23.08 -8.08
CA ASP A 286 -17.12 -23.63 -9.43
C ASP A 286 -15.75 -24.04 -10.00
N MET A 287 -15.28 -25.24 -9.63
CA MET A 287 -14.00 -25.81 -10.08
C MET A 287 -14.08 -27.34 -10.23
N PRO A 288 -13.13 -27.97 -10.95
CA PRO A 288 -13.00 -29.43 -11.01
C PRO A 288 -12.88 -30.06 -9.61
N SER A 289 -13.71 -31.05 -9.32
CA SER A 289 -13.87 -31.63 -7.98
C SER A 289 -12.63 -32.34 -7.42
N ASP A 290 -11.63 -32.63 -8.26
CA ASP A 290 -10.36 -33.24 -7.91
C ASP A 290 -9.24 -32.23 -7.56
N ARG A 291 -9.52 -30.91 -7.62
CA ARG A 291 -8.47 -29.87 -7.55
C ARG A 291 -8.81 -28.74 -6.59
N LEU A 292 -7.77 -28.30 -5.87
CA LEU A 292 -7.83 -27.10 -5.03
C LEU A 292 -7.54 -25.80 -5.80
N TRP A 293 -7.19 -25.87 -7.09
CA TRP A 293 -6.98 -24.72 -7.96
C TRP A 293 -7.19 -25.06 -9.43
N CYS A 294 -7.48 -24.05 -10.26
CA CYS A 294 -7.49 -24.14 -11.71
C CYS A 294 -7.18 -22.79 -12.36
N ASP A 295 -6.67 -22.78 -13.59
CA ASP A 295 -6.51 -21.55 -14.37
C ASP A 295 -7.77 -21.28 -15.20
N LYS A 296 -8.40 -20.11 -15.02
CA LYS A 296 -9.49 -19.60 -15.87
C LYS A 296 -9.03 -18.30 -16.50
N GLU A 297 -9.09 -18.20 -17.83
CA GLU A 297 -8.75 -16.97 -18.58
C GLU A 297 -7.33 -16.43 -18.26
N GLN A 298 -6.33 -17.32 -18.18
CA GLN A 298 -4.93 -17.04 -17.75
C GLN A 298 -4.77 -16.57 -16.28
N VAL A 299 -5.84 -16.63 -15.48
CA VAL A 299 -5.82 -16.25 -14.06
C VAL A 299 -5.99 -17.49 -13.18
N ARG A 300 -5.05 -17.70 -12.27
CA ARG A 300 -5.12 -18.75 -11.23
C ARG A 300 -6.30 -18.51 -10.30
N MET A 301 -7.16 -19.50 -10.14
CA MET A 301 -8.30 -19.51 -9.23
C MET A 301 -8.11 -20.62 -8.17
N PHE A 302 -8.63 -20.39 -6.95
CA PHE A 302 -8.42 -21.26 -5.79
C PHE A 302 -9.73 -21.69 -5.14
N HIS A 303 -9.77 -22.93 -4.65
CA HIS A 303 -10.87 -23.48 -3.85
C HIS A 303 -10.82 -22.88 -2.43
N PRO A 304 -11.94 -22.75 -1.72
CA PRO A 304 -11.94 -22.50 -0.26
C PRO A 304 -10.98 -23.44 0.51
N GLY A 305 -10.96 -24.72 0.14
CA GLY A 305 -10.08 -25.73 0.74
C GLY A 305 -8.57 -25.56 0.45
N TYR A 306 -8.17 -24.70 -0.50
CA TYR A 306 -6.77 -24.33 -0.70
C TYR A 306 -6.28 -23.44 0.43
N TYR A 307 -7.07 -22.41 0.77
CA TYR A 307 -6.71 -21.44 1.80
C TYR A 307 -6.89 -21.96 3.22
N LEU A 308 -7.80 -22.92 3.45
CA LEU A 308 -8.17 -23.35 4.81
C LEU A 308 -6.96 -23.75 5.70
N PRO A 309 -5.97 -24.55 5.24
CA PRO A 309 -4.79 -24.87 6.06
C PRO A 309 -3.96 -23.63 6.40
N THR A 310 -3.68 -22.77 5.41
CA THR A 310 -2.90 -21.53 5.56
C THR A 310 -3.57 -20.57 6.55
N LEU A 311 -4.86 -20.26 6.34
CA LEU A 311 -5.58 -19.32 7.20
C LEU A 311 -5.69 -19.83 8.65
N ARG A 312 -5.86 -21.14 8.84
CA ARG A 312 -5.80 -21.74 10.19
C ARG A 312 -4.40 -21.66 10.80
N GLY A 313 -3.34 -21.87 10.02
CA GLY A 313 -1.95 -21.69 10.46
C GLY A 313 -1.67 -20.25 10.91
N MET A 314 -2.22 -19.27 10.19
CA MET A 314 -2.16 -17.84 10.51
C MET A 314 -3.07 -17.43 11.68
N GLY A 315 -3.77 -18.35 12.35
CA GLY A 315 -4.64 -18.05 13.48
C GLY A 315 -5.94 -17.32 13.13
N VAL A 316 -6.42 -17.44 11.87
CA VAL A 316 -7.68 -16.84 11.44
C VAL A 316 -8.88 -17.50 12.12
N THR A 317 -9.70 -16.70 12.77
CA THR A 317 -10.96 -17.11 13.42
C THR A 317 -12.19 -16.65 12.65
N THR A 318 -12.04 -15.67 11.76
CA THR A 318 -13.17 -15.02 11.08
C THR A 318 -12.83 -14.66 9.64
N MET A 319 -13.74 -14.99 8.74
CA MET A 319 -13.71 -14.74 7.30
C MET A 319 -14.72 -13.65 6.98
N VAL A 320 -14.32 -12.63 6.23
CA VAL A 320 -15.21 -11.54 5.78
C VAL A 320 -15.22 -11.50 4.26
N ARG A 321 -16.40 -11.80 3.67
CA ARG A 321 -16.63 -11.74 2.22
C ARG A 321 -17.32 -10.42 1.86
N LEU A 322 -16.73 -9.69 0.91
CA LEU A 322 -17.21 -8.37 0.45
C LEU A 322 -17.82 -8.39 -0.96
N ASN A 323 -17.82 -9.54 -1.63
CA ASN A 323 -18.27 -9.73 -3.00
C ASN A 323 -19.35 -10.81 -3.11
N GLU A 324 -19.82 -11.05 -4.33
CA GLU A 324 -20.81 -12.06 -4.66
C GLU A 324 -20.41 -13.45 -4.11
N GLN A 325 -21.41 -14.27 -3.78
CA GLN A 325 -21.19 -15.63 -3.32
C GLN A 325 -20.70 -16.52 -4.47
N LEU A 326 -19.37 -16.56 -4.68
CA LEU A 326 -18.71 -17.43 -5.66
C LEU A 326 -18.36 -18.82 -5.09
N TYR A 327 -18.63 -19.08 -3.82
CA TYR A 327 -18.34 -20.34 -3.13
C TYR A 327 -19.25 -20.55 -1.90
N ASP A 328 -19.39 -21.80 -1.45
CA ASP A 328 -20.09 -22.12 -0.19
C ASP A 328 -19.15 -21.93 1.02
N GLY A 329 -19.61 -21.15 2.01
CA GLY A 329 -18.87 -20.87 3.24
C GLY A 329 -18.79 -22.06 4.20
N THR A 330 -19.67 -23.06 4.05
CA THR A 330 -19.79 -24.23 4.94
C THR A 330 -18.44 -24.89 5.26
N LEU A 331 -17.54 -25.00 4.27
CA LEU A 331 -16.20 -25.59 4.46
C LEU A 331 -15.35 -24.86 5.52
N PHE A 332 -15.49 -23.53 5.64
CA PHE A 332 -14.80 -22.75 6.67
C PHE A 332 -15.52 -22.88 8.02
N GLU A 333 -16.86 -22.91 8.02
CA GLU A 333 -17.67 -23.04 9.24
C GLU A 333 -17.49 -24.40 9.92
N GLU A 334 -17.51 -25.50 9.16
CA GLU A 334 -17.20 -26.86 9.64
C GLU A 334 -15.77 -26.96 10.19
N ALA A 335 -14.85 -26.15 9.69
CA ALA A 335 -13.49 -26.05 10.18
C ALA A 335 -13.32 -25.12 11.40
N GLY A 336 -14.40 -24.47 11.86
CA GLY A 336 -14.46 -23.63 13.05
C GLY A 336 -14.21 -22.13 12.80
N LEU A 337 -14.17 -21.67 11.55
CA LEU A 337 -14.05 -20.25 11.21
C LEU A 337 -15.44 -19.63 11.08
N ARG A 338 -15.63 -18.43 11.63
CA ARG A 338 -16.88 -17.67 11.45
C ARG A 338 -16.92 -17.04 10.07
N MET A 339 -17.99 -17.28 9.30
CA MET A 339 -18.25 -16.58 8.05
C MET A 339 -19.09 -15.31 8.30
N GLU A 340 -18.70 -14.20 7.67
CA GLU A 340 -19.39 -12.90 7.74
C GLU A 340 -19.55 -12.32 6.33
N GLU A 341 -20.80 -12.03 5.95
CA GLU A 341 -21.16 -11.53 4.62
C GLU A 341 -21.42 -10.02 4.67
N LEU A 342 -20.52 -9.22 4.08
CA LEU A 342 -20.63 -7.76 3.99
C LEU A 342 -20.55 -7.30 2.53
N TYR A 343 -21.46 -7.83 1.70
CA TYR A 343 -21.54 -7.48 0.29
C TYR A 343 -21.74 -5.97 0.07
N PHE A 344 -20.95 -5.39 -0.84
CA PHE A 344 -21.26 -4.14 -1.52
C PHE A 344 -20.64 -4.13 -2.93
N ASP A 345 -21.22 -3.34 -3.84
CA ASP A 345 -20.92 -3.39 -5.28
C ASP A 345 -19.44 -3.10 -5.60
N ASP A 346 -18.91 -3.75 -6.64
CA ASP A 346 -17.50 -3.60 -7.01
C ASP A 346 -17.16 -2.17 -7.47
N CYS A 347 -15.94 -1.73 -7.18
CA CYS A 347 -15.47 -0.36 -7.41
C CYS A 347 -16.25 0.77 -6.72
N THR A 348 -17.22 0.47 -5.84
CA THR A 348 -17.96 1.47 -5.05
C THR A 348 -17.37 1.67 -3.64
N THR A 349 -17.93 2.62 -2.89
CA THR A 349 -17.60 2.90 -1.49
C THR A 349 -18.50 2.13 -0.50
N PRO A 350 -17.99 1.69 0.67
CA PRO A 350 -18.77 0.87 1.59
C PRO A 350 -19.90 1.67 2.28
N PRO A 351 -21.13 1.14 2.31
CA PRO A 351 -22.24 1.69 3.08
C PRO A 351 -21.93 1.84 4.58
N ALA A 352 -22.63 2.77 5.24
CA ALA A 352 -22.38 3.09 6.65
C ALA A 352 -22.62 1.90 7.60
N ASP A 353 -23.64 1.10 7.32
CA ASP A 353 -23.97 -0.14 8.02
C ASP A 353 -22.91 -1.24 7.81
N VAL A 354 -22.38 -1.37 6.58
CA VAL A 354 -21.25 -2.26 6.27
C VAL A 354 -20.01 -1.88 7.09
N VAL A 355 -19.68 -0.58 7.19
CA VAL A 355 -18.57 -0.11 8.02
C VAL A 355 -18.81 -0.41 9.51
N LEU A 356 -20.01 -0.13 10.03
CA LEU A 356 -20.34 -0.41 11.44
C LEU A 356 -20.27 -1.91 11.76
N ARG A 357 -20.81 -2.77 10.87
CA ARG A 357 -20.77 -4.22 11.04
C ARG A 357 -19.34 -4.76 10.93
N PHE A 358 -18.51 -4.24 10.01
CA PHE A 358 -17.09 -4.59 9.93
C PHE A 358 -16.37 -4.28 11.24
N PHE A 359 -16.62 -3.12 11.85
CA PHE A 359 -16.06 -2.83 13.17
C PHE A 359 -16.60 -3.75 14.27
N GLN A 360 -17.88 -4.15 14.28
CA GLN A 360 -18.38 -5.17 15.22
C GLN A 360 -17.65 -6.49 15.08
N ILE A 361 -17.41 -6.95 13.84
CA ILE A 361 -16.63 -8.16 13.57
C ILE A 361 -15.19 -8.02 14.05
N CYS A 362 -14.59 -6.83 13.90
CA CYS A 362 -13.25 -6.55 14.44
C CYS A 362 -13.17 -6.69 15.96
N GLU A 363 -14.21 -6.27 16.69
CA GLU A 363 -14.28 -6.42 18.15
C GLU A 363 -14.64 -7.87 18.57
N ASP A 364 -15.60 -8.50 17.87
CA ASP A 364 -16.09 -9.87 18.17
C ASP A 364 -15.05 -10.97 17.90
N ALA A 365 -14.04 -10.69 17.07
CA ALA A 365 -12.90 -11.58 16.84
C ALA A 365 -11.87 -11.53 17.99
N GLY A 366 -11.87 -10.47 18.82
CA GLY A 366 -10.88 -10.28 19.87
C GLY A 366 -9.44 -10.29 19.32
N ASP A 367 -8.61 -11.18 19.87
CA ASP A 367 -7.22 -11.40 19.43
C ASP A 367 -7.10 -12.31 18.20
N GLY A 368 -8.22 -12.84 17.68
CA GLY A 368 -8.27 -13.66 16.48
C GLY A 368 -8.03 -12.86 15.20
N MET A 369 -7.29 -13.46 14.26
CA MET A 369 -7.03 -12.89 12.95
C MET A 369 -8.30 -12.93 12.07
N ILE A 370 -8.45 -11.91 11.22
CA ILE A 370 -9.59 -11.75 10.33
C ILE A 370 -9.09 -11.77 8.88
N ALA A 371 -9.55 -12.73 8.10
CA ALA A 371 -9.25 -12.81 6.67
C ALA A 371 -10.36 -12.12 5.87
N VAL A 372 -10.01 -11.07 5.13
CA VAL A 372 -10.95 -10.21 4.41
C VAL A 372 -10.69 -10.32 2.90
N HIS A 373 -11.72 -10.61 2.11
CA HIS A 373 -11.60 -10.66 0.65
C HIS A 373 -12.77 -10.02 -0.07
N CYS A 374 -12.50 -9.57 -1.29
CA CYS A 374 -13.51 -9.30 -2.32
C CYS A 374 -13.21 -10.22 -3.51
N LYS A 375 -13.35 -9.74 -4.75
CA LYS A 375 -12.90 -10.46 -5.94
C LYS A 375 -11.37 -10.60 -5.98
N ALA A 376 -10.64 -9.48 -6.01
CA ALA A 376 -9.17 -9.43 -6.05
C ALA A 376 -8.49 -9.13 -4.71
N GLY A 377 -9.26 -8.85 -3.64
CA GLY A 377 -8.68 -8.51 -2.33
C GLY A 377 -7.97 -7.14 -2.27
N LEU A 378 -8.25 -6.22 -3.21
CA LEU A 378 -7.57 -4.92 -3.34
C LEU A 378 -8.43 -3.73 -2.92
N GLY A 379 -9.44 -3.38 -3.72
CA GLY A 379 -10.27 -2.18 -3.52
C GLY A 379 -11.12 -2.21 -2.25
N ARG A 380 -12.23 -2.95 -2.30
CA ARG A 380 -13.21 -3.10 -1.20
C ARG A 380 -12.52 -3.54 0.11
N THR A 381 -11.65 -4.55 0.02
CA THR A 381 -10.84 -5.07 1.14
C THR A 381 -9.92 -4.02 1.74
N GLY A 382 -9.07 -3.39 0.92
CA GLY A 382 -8.17 -2.34 1.38
C GLY A 382 -8.91 -1.14 1.98
N THR A 383 -10.11 -0.81 1.48
CA THR A 383 -10.92 0.30 1.99
C THR A 383 -11.36 0.07 3.44
N LEU A 384 -11.91 -1.11 3.77
CA LEU A 384 -12.33 -1.41 5.15
C LEU A 384 -11.13 -1.51 6.11
N ILE A 385 -10.01 -2.09 5.68
CA ILE A 385 -8.79 -2.18 6.49
C ILE A 385 -8.16 -0.78 6.68
N ALA A 386 -8.21 0.10 5.69
CA ALA A 386 -7.77 1.49 5.81
C ALA A 386 -8.59 2.28 6.83
N LEU A 387 -9.92 2.11 6.87
CA LEU A 387 -10.76 2.71 7.92
C LEU A 387 -10.30 2.27 9.32
N TRP A 388 -9.96 0.98 9.49
CA TRP A 388 -9.43 0.47 10.75
C TRP A 388 -8.05 1.05 11.09
N LEU A 389 -7.12 1.14 10.12
CA LEU A 389 -5.81 1.76 10.32
C LEU A 389 -5.92 3.23 10.73
N MET A 390 -6.85 3.98 10.12
CA MET A 390 -7.14 5.37 10.51
C MET A 390 -7.76 5.46 11.91
N LYS A 391 -8.70 4.57 12.27
CA LYS A 391 -9.33 4.56 13.60
C LYS A 391 -8.35 4.15 14.70
N THR A 392 -7.64 3.04 14.52
CA THR A 392 -6.85 2.39 15.58
C THR A 392 -5.45 3.01 15.71
N HIS A 393 -4.79 3.32 14.60
CA HIS A 393 -3.40 3.81 14.59
C HIS A 393 -3.24 5.25 14.09
N ARG A 394 -4.35 5.96 13.83
CA ARG A 394 -4.36 7.38 13.46
C ARG A 394 -3.50 7.70 12.22
N PHE A 395 -3.51 6.79 11.25
CA PHE A 395 -3.03 7.04 9.89
C PHE A 395 -3.91 8.11 9.23
N THR A 396 -3.35 8.95 8.36
CA THR A 396 -4.14 9.72 7.38
C THR A 396 -4.61 8.77 6.28
N ALA A 397 -5.57 9.20 5.46
CA ALA A 397 -6.04 8.41 4.33
C ALA A 397 -4.91 8.07 3.35
N ARG A 398 -4.06 9.05 3.00
CA ARG A 398 -2.92 8.83 2.08
C ARG A 398 -1.85 7.92 2.70
N GLU A 399 -1.60 8.04 4.00
CA GLU A 399 -0.69 7.12 4.72
C GLU A 399 -1.24 5.69 4.77
N ALA A 400 -2.54 5.51 5.00
CA ALA A 400 -3.17 4.19 5.04
C ALA A 400 -3.16 3.52 3.67
N ILE A 401 -3.48 4.27 2.60
CA ILE A 401 -3.35 3.79 1.21
C ILE A 401 -1.89 3.48 0.88
N GLY A 402 -0.96 4.37 1.26
CA GLY A 402 0.48 4.17 1.04
C GLY A 402 1.02 2.91 1.72
N TRP A 403 0.70 2.69 3.00
CA TRP A 403 1.05 1.45 3.71
C TRP A 403 0.43 0.23 3.03
N LEU A 404 -0.88 0.25 2.74
CA LEU A 404 -1.56 -0.89 2.13
C LEU A 404 -0.99 -1.23 0.75
N ARG A 405 -0.59 -0.25 -0.07
CA ARG A 405 0.07 -0.51 -1.36
C ARG A 405 1.51 -1.00 -1.23
N VAL A 406 2.22 -0.63 -0.17
CA VAL A 406 3.53 -1.24 0.13
C VAL A 406 3.36 -2.71 0.53
N VAL A 407 2.38 -3.06 1.38
CA VAL A 407 2.21 -4.47 1.79
C VAL A 407 1.51 -5.32 0.72
N ARG A 408 0.51 -4.77 0.02
CA ARG A 408 -0.29 -5.44 -1.01
C ARG A 408 -0.57 -4.45 -2.16
N PRO A 409 0.28 -4.42 -3.21
CA PRO A 409 0.15 -3.52 -4.36
C PRO A 409 -1.26 -3.44 -4.95
N GLY A 410 -1.62 -2.29 -5.53
CA GLY A 410 -2.95 -2.04 -6.09
C GLY A 410 -4.10 -1.83 -5.08
N SER A 411 -3.86 -1.95 -3.76
CA SER A 411 -4.88 -1.72 -2.72
C SER A 411 -5.51 -0.33 -2.76
N VAL A 412 -6.83 -0.27 -2.54
CA VAL A 412 -7.73 0.91 -2.63
C VAL A 412 -7.75 1.57 -4.02
N ILE A 413 -8.91 1.56 -4.68
CA ILE A 413 -9.04 1.96 -6.09
C ILE A 413 -10.14 3.01 -6.33
N GLY A 414 -9.99 3.83 -7.37
CA GLY A 414 -11.00 4.79 -7.82
C GLY A 414 -11.54 5.71 -6.70
N GLU A 415 -12.87 5.83 -6.61
CA GLU A 415 -13.56 6.70 -5.65
C GLU A 415 -13.31 6.36 -4.17
N GLN A 416 -12.89 5.13 -3.87
CA GLN A 416 -12.57 4.69 -2.50
C GLN A 416 -11.45 5.51 -1.88
N GLN A 417 -10.53 6.03 -2.71
CA GLN A 417 -9.41 6.86 -2.26
C GLN A 417 -9.88 8.20 -1.67
N GLN A 418 -10.83 8.87 -2.33
CA GLN A 418 -11.40 10.13 -1.83
C GLN A 418 -12.32 9.87 -0.63
N TYR A 419 -13.11 8.79 -0.66
CA TYR A 419 -13.94 8.37 0.47
C TYR A 419 -13.12 8.21 1.76
N LEU A 420 -11.93 7.62 1.70
CA LEU A 420 -11.06 7.52 2.88
C LEU A 420 -10.60 8.89 3.39
N VAL A 421 -10.35 9.87 2.51
CA VAL A 421 -10.04 11.26 2.92
C VAL A 421 -11.22 11.88 3.66
N ASP A 422 -12.43 11.73 3.13
CA ASP A 422 -13.66 12.27 3.73
C ASP A 422 -13.98 11.59 5.08
N MET A 423 -13.62 10.31 5.21
CA MET A 423 -13.81 9.51 6.43
C MET A 423 -12.71 9.69 7.49
N GLN A 424 -11.52 10.18 7.12
CA GLN A 424 -10.35 10.25 8.01
C GLN A 424 -10.66 10.94 9.34
N ARG A 425 -11.33 12.09 9.31
CA ARG A 425 -11.70 12.84 10.52
C ARG A 425 -12.64 12.02 11.41
N LYS A 426 -13.68 11.40 10.83
CA LYS A 426 -14.66 10.56 11.55
C LYS A 426 -13.97 9.37 12.22
N MET A 427 -13.02 8.72 11.53
CA MET A 427 -12.25 7.61 12.09
C MET A 427 -11.33 8.05 13.24
N TRP A 428 -10.66 9.19 13.13
CA TRP A 428 -9.83 9.74 14.20
C TRP A 428 -10.63 10.15 15.43
N GLU A 429 -11.78 10.81 15.23
CA GLU A 429 -12.69 11.17 16.32
C GLU A 429 -13.23 9.93 17.02
N TRP A 430 -13.57 8.86 16.28
CA TRP A 430 -13.98 7.57 16.85
C TRP A 430 -12.85 6.90 17.65
N GLY A 431 -11.65 6.82 17.07
CA GLY A 431 -10.48 6.21 17.71
C GLY A 431 -10.03 6.89 18.99
N ALA A 432 -10.29 8.19 19.12
CA ALA A 432 -9.99 8.99 20.32
C ALA A 432 -11.00 8.83 21.47
N LEU A 433 -12.14 8.15 21.26
CA LEU A 433 -13.12 7.90 22.33
C LEU A 433 -12.64 6.82 23.30
N PRO A 434 -13.06 6.87 24.59
CA PRO A 434 -12.91 5.75 25.52
C PRO A 434 -13.48 4.44 24.96
N ARG A 435 -12.88 3.30 25.32
CA ARG A 435 -13.17 1.98 24.75
C ARG A 435 -14.65 1.58 24.89
N GLU A 436 -15.28 1.94 26.01
CA GLU A 436 -16.70 1.67 26.27
C GLU A 436 -17.60 2.42 25.29
N LYS A 437 -17.27 3.69 25.00
CA LYS A 437 -18.00 4.51 24.01
C LYS A 437 -17.75 4.04 22.58
N GLN A 438 -16.55 3.55 22.28
CA GLN A 438 -16.29 2.94 20.97
C GLN A 438 -17.19 1.73 20.76
N LEU A 439 -17.27 0.83 21.75
CA LEU A 439 -18.13 -0.35 21.71
C LEU A 439 -19.62 0.02 21.66
N GLU A 440 -20.06 0.99 22.46
CA GLU A 440 -21.43 1.52 22.46
C GLU A 440 -21.86 2.01 21.07
N LEU A 441 -21.00 2.71 20.33
CA LEU A 441 -21.26 3.18 18.97
C LEU A 441 -21.44 2.03 17.97
N VAL A 442 -20.60 1.00 18.08
CA VAL A 442 -20.72 -0.20 17.24
C VAL A 442 -22.04 -0.92 17.54
N THR A 443 -22.30 -1.24 18.81
CA THR A 443 -23.45 -2.05 19.23
C THR A 443 -24.80 -1.33 19.06
N ARG A 444 -24.84 0.01 19.17
CA ARG A 444 -26.08 0.79 18.98
C ARG A 444 -26.35 1.21 17.54
N GLY A 445 -25.37 1.10 16.63
CA GLY A 445 -25.56 1.31 15.19
C GLY A 445 -26.07 2.70 14.77
N ILE A 446 -25.80 3.76 15.54
CA ILE A 446 -26.47 5.07 15.41
C ILE A 446 -25.53 6.21 14.98
N ALA A 447 -25.95 6.88 13.91
CA ALA A 447 -25.76 8.27 13.52
C ALA A 447 -24.35 8.91 13.37
N MET A 448 -23.26 8.30 13.83
CA MET A 448 -21.95 8.99 13.77
C MET A 448 -21.36 9.10 12.36
N LEU A 449 -21.75 8.19 11.45
CA LEU A 449 -21.40 8.28 10.03
C LEU A 449 -22.28 9.27 9.26
N THR A 450 -23.52 9.49 9.70
CA THR A 450 -24.52 10.35 9.04
C THR A 450 -24.54 11.79 9.55
N ILE A 451 -23.52 12.24 10.29
CA ILE A 451 -23.31 13.68 10.46
C ILE A 451 -22.75 14.20 9.12
N ASP A 452 -23.63 14.87 8.38
CA ASP A 452 -23.29 15.62 7.17
C ASP A 452 -22.20 16.65 7.46
N ALA A 453 -21.13 16.59 6.68
CA ALA A 453 -20.52 17.83 6.24
C ALA A 453 -21.56 18.50 5.32
N GLY A 454 -21.96 19.74 5.60
CA GLY A 454 -23.01 20.41 4.83
C GLY A 454 -22.63 20.58 3.36
N VAL A 455 -23.02 19.61 2.53
CA VAL A 455 -22.99 19.70 1.07
C VAL A 455 -24.34 20.27 0.64
N PRO A 456 -24.38 21.44 -0.02
CA PRO A 456 -25.63 21.93 -0.61
C PRO A 456 -26.12 20.91 -1.64
N GLU A 457 -27.41 20.56 -1.61
CA GLU A 457 -28.02 19.69 -2.62
C GLU A 457 -27.64 20.18 -4.02
N ARG A 458 -27.01 19.30 -4.82
CA ARG A 458 -26.89 19.57 -6.25
C ARG A 458 -28.31 19.59 -6.83
N PRO A 459 -28.72 20.64 -7.56
CA PRO A 459 -29.99 20.61 -8.26
C PRO A 459 -30.02 19.40 -9.21
N PRO A 460 -31.19 18.78 -9.42
CA PRO A 460 -31.31 17.60 -10.27
C PRO A 460 -30.75 17.89 -11.67
N ARG A 461 -29.99 16.93 -12.21
CA ARG A 461 -29.45 17.05 -13.57
C ARG A 461 -30.61 17.10 -14.57
N ASP A 462 -30.75 18.23 -15.24
CA ASP A 462 -31.64 18.40 -16.37
C ASP A 462 -31.29 17.38 -17.48
N PRO A 463 -32.18 16.43 -17.81
CA PRO A 463 -31.89 15.38 -18.78
C PRO A 463 -31.71 15.90 -20.22
N ASP A 464 -32.18 17.11 -20.54
CA ASP A 464 -32.17 17.61 -21.92
C ASP A 464 -30.82 18.20 -22.38
N ARG A 465 -29.82 18.32 -21.50
CA ARG A 465 -28.54 18.98 -21.85
C ARG A 465 -27.65 18.18 -22.80
N LEU A 466 -27.96 16.90 -23.06
CA LEU A 466 -27.26 16.05 -24.05
C LEU A 466 -27.79 16.20 -25.49
N SER A 467 -28.86 16.95 -25.71
CA SER A 467 -29.49 17.11 -27.04
C SER A 467 -28.96 18.29 -27.88
N ARG A 468 -28.05 19.12 -27.35
CA ARG A 468 -27.63 20.40 -27.98
C ARG A 468 -26.16 20.51 -28.39
N THR A 469 -25.39 19.43 -28.33
CA THR A 469 -23.97 19.41 -28.78
C THR A 469 -23.74 18.64 -30.09
N SER A 470 -24.77 18.05 -30.69
CA SER A 470 -24.69 17.26 -31.92
C SER A 470 -25.01 18.03 -33.21
N SER A 471 -25.33 19.33 -33.15
CA SER A 471 -25.76 20.15 -34.30
C SER A 471 -24.72 21.17 -34.80
N ALA A 472 -23.49 21.16 -34.28
CA ALA A 472 -22.44 22.15 -34.60
C ALA A 472 -21.24 21.60 -35.41
N ALA A 473 -21.31 20.36 -35.92
CA ALA A 473 -20.18 19.66 -36.55
C ALA A 473 -20.44 19.19 -38.01
N SER A 474 -21.44 19.74 -38.70
CA SER A 474 -21.82 19.34 -40.07
C SER A 474 -21.78 20.48 -41.11
N ALA A 475 -21.14 21.61 -40.78
CA ALA A 475 -21.11 22.81 -41.63
C ALA A 475 -19.68 23.28 -41.98
N ALA A 476 -18.84 22.39 -42.54
CA ALA A 476 -17.48 22.74 -42.98
C ALA A 476 -16.93 21.84 -44.11
N SER A 477 -17.70 21.56 -45.17
CA SER A 477 -17.19 20.78 -46.32
C SER A 477 -17.91 21.04 -47.65
N SER A 478 -17.87 22.27 -48.17
CA SER A 478 -18.30 22.55 -49.56
C SER A 478 -17.84 23.93 -50.12
N SER A 479 -16.61 24.03 -50.62
CA SER A 479 -16.21 25.09 -51.58
C SER A 479 -14.85 24.79 -52.24
N ALA A 480 -14.70 25.19 -53.51
CA ALA A 480 -13.57 24.90 -54.44
C ALA A 480 -13.51 23.43 -54.90
N GLY A 481 -13.83 23.07 -56.14
CA GLY A 481 -14.03 23.89 -57.35
C GLY A 481 -12.72 24.04 -58.10
N GLY A 482 -12.44 23.14 -59.04
CA GLY A 482 -11.12 22.97 -59.66
C GLY A 482 -10.88 23.77 -60.94
N ALA A 483 -9.61 23.86 -61.33
CA ALA A 483 -9.16 24.23 -62.66
C ALA A 483 -7.74 23.68 -62.94
N SER A 484 -7.62 22.89 -64.01
CA SER A 484 -6.43 22.80 -64.90
C SER A 484 -6.83 23.52 -66.21
N PRO A 485 -5.94 23.84 -67.19
CA PRO A 485 -4.55 23.41 -67.44
C PRO A 485 -3.63 24.66 -67.72
N PRO A 486 -2.44 24.58 -68.36
CA PRO A 486 -1.61 23.44 -68.76
C PRO A 486 -0.29 23.26 -67.98
#